data_AF-A0A9X5XFG7-F1
#
_entry.id   AF-A0A9X5XFG7-F1
#
_cell.length_a   1.000
_cell.length_b   1.000
_cell.length_c   1.000
_cell.angle_alpha   90.00
_cell.angle_beta   90.00
_cell.angle_gamma   90.00
#
_symmetry.space_group_name_H-M   'P 1'
#
loop_
_entity.id
_entity.type
_entity.pdbx_description
1 polymer ?
#
loop_
_entity_poly.entity_id
_entity_poly.type
_entity_poly.pdbx_seq_one_letter_code
_entity_poly.pdbx_strand_id
1 'polypeptide(L)'
;YRRLVSGPGWPLVVRKELARPGAGRQDRRTPLACFVQFTDLHLADVQNPLRTEFLRSRGASSWRAQEALTVAGAVALVEQVNALGGGPNTRLRPAFVMTTGDNVDNNSAIELEWFLTVMSGGRITPNTGDPRTYEGAQNSGLPLYWHPGDPHLRDLDKRRGLPLI
;
A
#
# COMPACT_ATOMS: atom_id res chain seq x y z
N TYR A 1 18.14 -0.99 2.78
CA TYR A 1 17.08 -0.99 1.74
C TYR A 1 17.69 -1.34 0.39
N ARG A 2 16.94 -2.00 -0.50
CA ARG A 2 17.35 -2.24 -1.89
C ARG A 2 16.38 -1.51 -2.80
N ARG A 3 16.90 -0.82 -3.81
CA ARG A 3 16.07 -0.21 -4.84
C ARG A 3 15.43 -1.34 -5.64
N LEU A 4 14.09 -1.35 -5.69
CA LEU A 4 13.38 -2.20 -6.64
C LEU A 4 13.54 -1.60 -8.03
N VAL A 5 13.77 -2.46 -9.02
CA VAL A 5 13.83 -2.09 -10.43
C VAL A 5 12.75 -2.87 -11.17
N SER A 6 12.31 -2.35 -12.30
CA SER A 6 11.41 -3.08 -13.19
C SER A 6 12.04 -4.41 -13.60
N GLY A 7 11.27 -5.48 -13.51
CA GLY A 7 11.64 -6.81 -13.97
C GLY A 7 10.50 -7.44 -14.78
N PRO A 8 10.73 -8.57 -15.46
CA PRO A 8 9.67 -9.27 -16.15
C PRO A 8 8.60 -9.75 -15.16
N GLY A 9 7.34 -9.74 -15.59
CA GLY A 9 6.28 -10.43 -14.86
C GLY A 9 6.50 -11.94 -14.84
N TRP A 10 5.79 -12.64 -13.96
CA TRP A 10 5.81 -14.10 -13.93
C TRP A 10 5.36 -14.69 -15.28
N PRO A 11 6.08 -15.67 -15.84
CA PRO A 11 5.72 -16.25 -17.12
C PRO A 11 4.38 -16.99 -17.01
N LEU A 12 3.53 -16.83 -18.02
CA LEU A 12 2.27 -17.58 -18.09
C LEU A 12 2.54 -19.04 -18.45
N VAL A 13 1.98 -19.96 -17.65
CA VAL A 13 2.08 -21.41 -17.88
C VAL A 13 0.75 -21.96 -18.39
N VAL A 14 0.78 -22.77 -19.44
CA VAL A 14 -0.40 -23.48 -19.95
C VAL A 14 -0.60 -24.77 -19.14
N ARG A 15 -1.72 -24.85 -18.41
CA ARG A 15 -2.14 -26.01 -17.61
C ARG A 15 -2.78 -27.09 -18.49
N LYS A 16 -1.94 -27.92 -19.13
CA LYS A 16 -2.38 -28.96 -20.11
C LYS A 16 -3.14 -30.12 -19.48
N GLU A 17 -3.02 -30.29 -18.17
CA GLU A 17 -3.72 -31.33 -17.40
C GLU A 17 -5.20 -31.00 -17.14
N LEU A 18 -5.61 -29.73 -17.32
CA LEU A 18 -7.03 -29.33 -17.25
C LEU A 18 -7.74 -29.52 -18.60
N ALA A 19 -7.07 -29.22 -19.71
CA ALA A 19 -7.58 -29.41 -21.07
C ALA A 19 -6.43 -29.34 -22.11
N ARG A 20 -6.60 -30.04 -23.24
CA ARG A 20 -5.68 -29.92 -24.39
C ARG A 20 -5.77 -28.51 -24.98
N PRO A 21 -4.67 -27.75 -25.07
CA PRO A 21 -4.71 -26.41 -25.65
C PRO A 21 -4.95 -26.48 -27.16
N GLY A 22 -5.85 -25.63 -27.67
CA GLY A 22 -6.06 -25.46 -29.10
C GLY A 22 -4.84 -24.86 -29.82
N ALA A 23 -4.63 -25.26 -31.07
CA ALA A 23 -3.60 -24.68 -31.93
C ALA A 23 -3.88 -23.20 -32.20
N GLY A 24 -2.83 -22.36 -32.18
CA GLY A 24 -2.95 -20.91 -32.40
C GLY A 24 -3.74 -20.16 -31.32
N ARG A 25 -3.88 -20.73 -30.11
CA ARG A 25 -4.72 -20.11 -29.03
C ARG A 25 -4.36 -18.67 -28.68
N GLN A 26 -3.11 -18.25 -28.86
CA GLN A 26 -2.69 -16.89 -28.52
C GLN A 26 -3.34 -15.86 -29.47
N ASP A 27 -3.49 -16.22 -30.74
CA ASP A 27 -4.02 -15.33 -31.79
C ASP A 27 -5.55 -15.44 -31.93
N ARG A 28 -6.15 -16.47 -31.33
CA ARG A 28 -7.58 -16.81 -31.48
C ARG A 28 -8.39 -16.68 -30.20
N ARG A 29 -7.77 -16.37 -29.06
CA ARG A 29 -8.48 -16.19 -27.79
C ARG A 29 -9.30 -14.90 -27.82
N THR A 30 -10.56 -15.01 -27.43
CA THR A 30 -11.39 -13.83 -27.16
C THR A 30 -11.26 -13.48 -25.68
N PRO A 31 -10.82 -12.26 -25.33
CA PRO A 31 -10.72 -11.87 -23.93
C PRO A 31 -12.13 -11.63 -23.36
N LEU A 32 -12.42 -12.21 -22.20
CA LEU A 32 -13.74 -12.13 -21.57
C LEU A 32 -13.85 -10.98 -20.55
N ALA A 33 -12.79 -10.74 -19.78
CA ALA A 33 -12.75 -9.70 -18.76
C ALA A 33 -11.31 -9.24 -18.50
N CYS A 34 -11.19 -8.03 -17.96
CA CYS A 34 -9.97 -7.50 -17.35
C CYS A 34 -10.37 -6.69 -16.13
N PHE A 35 -9.73 -6.94 -14.99
CA PHE A 35 -9.94 -6.21 -13.75
C PHE A 35 -8.63 -6.18 -12.96
N VAL A 36 -8.54 -5.27 -11.99
CA VAL A 36 -7.41 -5.19 -11.06
C VAL A 36 -7.84 -5.76 -9.72
N GLN A 37 -6.94 -6.50 -9.07
CA GLN A 37 -7.13 -6.98 -7.71
C GLN A 37 -6.23 -6.19 -6.75
N PHE A 38 -6.83 -5.59 -5.74
CA PHE A 38 -6.16 -5.07 -4.55
C PHE A 38 -6.27 -6.06 -3.40
N THR A 39 -5.33 -5.98 -2.47
CA THR A 39 -5.29 -6.80 -1.27
C THR A 39 -4.38 -6.12 -0.26
N ASP A 40 -4.62 -6.33 1.03
CA ASP A 40 -3.69 -6.01 2.11
C ASP A 40 -3.16 -4.56 2.07
N LEU A 41 -4.06 -3.59 1.84
CA LEU A 41 -3.67 -2.18 1.80
C LEU A 41 -3.28 -1.64 3.17
N HIS A 42 -3.92 -2.16 4.24
CA HIS A 42 -3.64 -1.80 5.63
C HIS A 42 -3.57 -0.27 5.83
N LEU A 43 -4.61 0.45 5.39
CA LEU A 43 -4.68 1.88 5.67
C LEU A 43 -4.72 2.08 7.18
N ALA A 44 -3.73 2.82 7.68
CA ALA A 44 -3.49 2.97 9.10
C ALA A 44 -3.60 4.43 9.51
N ASP A 45 -4.42 4.69 10.51
CA ASP A 45 -4.33 5.93 11.28
C ASP A 45 -3.23 5.81 12.33
N VAL A 46 -2.05 6.32 11.99
CA VAL A 46 -0.86 6.27 12.86
C VAL A 46 -0.96 7.12 14.13
N GLN A 47 -2.05 7.89 14.29
CA GLN A 47 -2.34 8.69 15.49
C GLN A 47 -3.44 8.05 16.36
N ASN A 48 -3.96 6.89 15.93
CA ASN A 48 -5.01 6.19 16.66
C ASN A 48 -4.48 5.66 18.02
N PRO A 49 -5.23 5.80 19.12
CA PRO A 49 -4.79 5.30 20.43
C PRO A 49 -4.70 3.76 20.54
N LEU A 50 -5.32 3.01 19.63
CA LEU A 50 -5.25 1.54 19.59
C LEU A 50 -3.99 0.99 18.91
N ARG A 51 -3.10 1.89 18.50
CA ARG A 51 -1.90 1.50 17.77
C ARG A 51 -0.90 0.79 18.68
N THR A 52 -0.12 -0.11 18.08
CA THR A 52 0.70 -1.09 18.80
C THR A 52 2.20 -0.85 18.67
N GLU A 53 2.62 0.38 18.36
CA GLU A 53 4.03 0.73 18.14
C GLU A 53 4.93 0.37 19.32
N PHE A 54 4.38 0.40 20.54
CA PHE A 54 5.10 0.00 21.76
C PHE A 54 5.68 -1.43 21.67
N LEU A 55 5.10 -2.32 20.86
CA LEU A 55 5.63 -3.66 20.61
C LEU A 55 7.00 -3.64 19.93
N ARG A 56 7.39 -2.53 19.29
CA ARG A 56 8.74 -2.33 18.76
C ARG A 56 9.83 -2.45 19.81
N SER A 57 9.53 -2.16 21.08
CA SER A 57 10.44 -2.40 22.19
C SER A 57 10.83 -3.88 22.36
N ARG A 58 9.99 -4.80 21.87
CA ARG A 58 10.23 -6.26 21.89
C ARG A 58 10.85 -6.80 20.61
N GLY A 59 10.78 -6.06 19.50
CA GLY A 59 11.35 -6.48 18.23
C GLY A 59 11.21 -5.44 17.13
N ALA A 60 12.27 -5.24 16.35
CA ALA A 60 12.29 -4.23 15.29
C ALA A 60 11.29 -4.50 14.14
N SER A 61 10.77 -5.74 14.02
CA SER A 61 9.77 -6.12 13.01
C SER A 61 8.33 -5.82 13.43
N SER A 62 8.09 -5.45 14.70
CA SER A 62 6.74 -5.23 15.24
C SER A 62 6.13 -3.88 14.87
N TRP A 63 6.88 -3.01 14.19
CA TRP A 63 6.39 -1.74 13.63
C TRP A 63 7.31 -1.25 12.52
N ARG A 64 6.71 -0.67 11.47
CA ARG A 64 7.42 -0.09 10.33
C ARG A 64 7.12 1.40 10.21
N ALA A 65 8.18 2.20 10.02
CA ALA A 65 8.04 3.63 9.75
C ALA A 65 7.16 3.94 8.52
N GLN A 66 7.10 3.02 7.56
CA GLN A 66 6.27 3.10 6.36
C GLN A 66 4.77 3.09 6.63
N GLU A 67 4.32 2.72 7.84
CA GLU A 67 2.89 2.75 8.20
C GLU A 67 2.31 4.18 8.11
N ALA A 68 3.13 5.21 8.34
CA ALA A 68 2.75 6.62 8.13
C ALA A 68 2.54 6.99 6.65
N LEU A 69 2.92 6.11 5.72
CA LEU A 69 2.82 6.34 4.28
C LEU A 69 1.70 5.51 3.64
N THR A 70 0.90 4.78 4.42
CA THR A 70 -0.14 3.86 3.89
C THR A 70 -1.17 4.59 3.03
N VAL A 71 -1.69 5.74 3.49
CA VAL A 71 -2.63 6.57 2.72
C VAL A 71 -2.00 7.10 1.43
N ALA A 72 -0.80 7.69 1.50
CA ALA A 72 -0.10 8.18 0.32
C ALA A 72 0.25 7.05 -0.66
N GLY A 73 0.61 5.87 -0.14
CA GLY A 73 0.88 4.67 -0.92
C GLY A 73 -0.36 4.15 -1.65
N ALA A 74 -1.53 4.16 -0.99
CA ALA A 74 -2.79 3.78 -1.62
C ALA A 74 -3.21 4.77 -2.71
N VAL A 75 -3.03 6.08 -2.49
CA VAL A 75 -3.24 7.10 -3.53
C VAL A 75 -2.33 6.83 -4.73
N ALA A 76 -1.03 6.65 -4.51
CA ALA A 76 -0.09 6.36 -5.58
C ALA A 76 -0.44 5.06 -6.33
N LEU A 77 -0.90 4.02 -5.63
CA LEU A 77 -1.37 2.77 -6.24
C LEU A 77 -2.57 3.00 -7.15
N VAL A 78 -3.58 3.75 -6.69
CA VAL A 78 -4.76 4.09 -7.50
C VAL A 78 -4.36 4.91 -8.73
N GLU A 79 -3.48 5.89 -8.58
CA GLU A 79 -2.96 6.68 -9.71
C GLU A 79 -2.23 5.80 -10.74
N GLN A 80 -1.39 4.86 -10.29
CA GLN A 80 -0.71 3.90 -11.18
C GLN A 80 -1.71 3.00 -11.92
N VAL A 81 -2.76 2.53 -11.24
CA VAL A 81 -3.82 1.73 -11.87
C VAL A 81 -4.60 2.55 -12.90
N ASN A 82 -4.95 3.78 -12.58
CA ASN A 82 -5.65 4.68 -13.50
C ASN A 82 -4.82 5.02 -14.74
N ALA A 83 -3.49 5.00 -14.63
CA ALA A 83 -2.58 5.19 -15.76
C ALA A 83 -2.46 3.96 -16.69
N LEU A 84 -3.01 2.80 -16.32
CA LEU A 84 -2.94 1.59 -17.15
C LEU A 84 -3.81 1.74 -18.40
N GLY A 85 -3.18 1.72 -19.58
CA GLY A 85 -3.90 1.74 -20.86
C GLY A 85 -4.63 0.43 -21.21
N GLY A 86 -4.29 -0.68 -20.56
CA GLY A 86 -4.90 -1.99 -20.76
C GLY A 86 -4.10 -3.14 -20.11
N GLY A 87 -4.74 -4.29 -19.97
CA GLY A 87 -4.15 -5.49 -19.40
C GLY A 87 -2.98 -6.02 -20.26
N PRO A 88 -1.93 -6.58 -19.63
CA PRO A 88 -0.68 -6.94 -20.30
C PRO A 88 -0.83 -8.04 -21.36
N ASN A 89 -1.88 -8.87 -21.25
CA ASN A 89 -2.08 -10.03 -22.13
C ASN A 89 -3.17 -9.83 -23.18
N THR A 90 -4.25 -9.14 -22.83
CA THR A 90 -5.45 -9.03 -23.66
C THR A 90 -5.66 -7.64 -24.24
N ARG A 91 -4.88 -6.64 -23.77
CA ARG A 91 -5.04 -5.22 -24.09
C ARG A 91 -6.40 -4.61 -23.68
N LEU A 92 -7.33 -5.41 -23.14
CA LEU A 92 -8.58 -4.90 -22.58
C LEU A 92 -8.29 -3.93 -21.44
N ARG A 93 -9.03 -2.82 -21.40
CA ARG A 93 -8.99 -1.92 -20.24
C ARG A 93 -9.60 -2.61 -19.02
N PRO A 94 -9.02 -2.44 -17.82
CA PRO A 94 -9.68 -2.88 -16.60
C PRO A 94 -11.08 -2.29 -16.47
N ALA A 95 -12.08 -3.13 -16.22
CA ALA A 95 -13.48 -2.71 -16.10
C ALA A 95 -13.82 -2.28 -14.66
N PHE A 96 -13.16 -2.86 -13.67
CA PHE A 96 -13.34 -2.56 -12.25
C PHE A 96 -12.09 -2.95 -11.46
N VAL A 97 -12.08 -2.54 -10.19
CA VAL A 97 -11.14 -3.00 -9.17
C VAL A 97 -11.89 -3.85 -8.15
N MET A 98 -11.31 -4.97 -7.76
CA MET A 98 -11.79 -5.83 -6.68
C MET A 98 -10.76 -5.82 -5.55
N THR A 99 -11.19 -5.70 -4.31
CA THR A 99 -10.30 -5.94 -3.15
C THR A 99 -10.60 -7.29 -2.52
N THR A 100 -9.56 -8.03 -2.13
CA THR A 100 -9.69 -9.30 -1.39
C THR A 100 -9.64 -9.13 0.13
N GLY A 101 -9.64 -7.90 0.64
CA GLY A 101 -9.76 -7.59 2.06
C GLY A 101 -8.47 -7.07 2.67
N ASP A 102 -8.51 -6.96 4.00
CA ASP A 102 -7.44 -6.40 4.83
C ASP A 102 -7.08 -4.95 4.41
N ASN A 103 -8.14 -4.14 4.25
CA ASN A 103 -8.03 -2.79 3.71
C ASN A 103 -7.65 -1.74 4.76
N VAL A 104 -7.97 -1.99 6.04
CA VAL A 104 -7.77 -1.07 7.17
C VAL A 104 -7.07 -1.80 8.30
N ASP A 105 -6.32 -1.08 9.12
CA ASP A 105 -5.41 -1.66 10.11
C ASP A 105 -6.08 -1.88 11.49
N ASN A 106 -6.85 -0.92 12.00
CA ASN A 106 -7.38 -0.95 13.36
C ASN A 106 -8.90 -1.16 13.44
N ASN A 107 -9.54 -1.59 12.33
CA ASN A 107 -10.99 -1.70 12.22
C ASN A 107 -11.70 -0.41 12.69
N SER A 108 -11.15 0.74 12.32
CA SER A 108 -11.67 2.04 12.72
C SER A 108 -12.54 2.65 11.62
N ALA A 109 -13.54 3.44 12.02
CA ALA A 109 -14.42 4.11 11.07
C ALA A 109 -13.67 5.11 10.17
N ILE A 110 -12.65 5.77 10.71
CA ILE A 110 -11.87 6.77 9.98
C ILE A 110 -10.95 6.13 8.92
N GLU A 111 -10.31 5.00 9.23
CA GLU A 111 -9.54 4.25 8.23
C GLU A 111 -10.45 3.71 7.12
N LEU A 112 -11.66 3.26 7.46
CA LEU A 112 -12.65 2.83 6.48
C LEU A 112 -13.11 4.00 5.60
N GLU A 113 -13.36 5.17 6.19
CA GLU A 113 -13.68 6.39 5.44
C GLU A 113 -12.56 6.75 4.46
N TRP A 114 -11.30 6.72 4.92
CA TRP A 114 -10.15 6.96 4.05
C TRP A 114 -10.05 5.93 2.92
N PHE A 115 -10.24 4.64 3.22
CA PHE A 115 -10.27 3.59 2.20
C PHE A 115 -11.32 3.87 1.12
N LEU A 116 -12.57 4.10 1.53
CA LEU A 116 -13.67 4.40 0.60
C LEU A 116 -13.41 5.69 -0.18
N THR A 117 -12.81 6.70 0.46
CA THR A 117 -12.46 7.98 -0.17
C THR A 117 -11.37 7.79 -1.23
N VAL A 118 -10.30 7.04 -0.95
CA VAL A 118 -9.26 6.70 -1.94
C VAL A 118 -9.88 5.98 -3.13
N MET A 119 -10.71 4.97 -2.88
CA MET A 119 -11.35 4.17 -3.94
C MET A 119 -12.36 4.98 -4.77
N SER A 120 -12.89 6.07 -4.21
CA SER A 120 -13.86 6.95 -4.87
C SER A 120 -13.23 8.20 -5.51
N GLY A 121 -11.90 8.38 -5.39
CA GLY A 121 -11.18 9.53 -5.94
C GLY A 121 -11.37 10.85 -5.16
N GLY A 122 -11.69 10.76 -3.86
CA GLY A 122 -11.83 11.94 -2.99
C GLY A 122 -10.49 12.47 -2.46
N ARG A 123 -10.57 13.48 -1.60
CA ARG A 123 -9.41 14.09 -0.92
C ARG A 123 -9.37 13.64 0.54
N ILE A 124 -8.17 13.36 1.03
CA ILE A 124 -7.94 12.89 2.40
C ILE A 124 -6.88 13.77 3.04
N THR A 125 -7.17 14.22 4.26
CA THR A 125 -6.15 14.72 5.18
C THR A 125 -5.92 13.59 6.20
N PRO A 126 -4.80 12.85 6.13
CA PRO A 126 -4.54 11.73 7.04
C PRO A 126 -4.07 12.25 8.41
N ASN A 127 -4.91 13.04 9.05
CA ASN A 127 -4.71 13.57 10.39
C ASN A 127 -6.02 13.44 11.19
N THR A 128 -5.99 12.68 12.29
CA THR A 128 -7.13 12.45 13.19
C THR A 128 -6.96 13.14 14.55
N GLY A 129 -5.77 13.68 14.83
CA GLY A 129 -5.44 14.44 16.03
C GLY A 129 -5.64 15.95 15.86
N ASP A 130 -4.89 16.76 16.62
CA ASP A 130 -4.91 18.22 16.49
C ASP A 130 -4.58 18.65 15.04
N PRO A 131 -5.40 19.48 14.39
CA PRO A 131 -5.13 19.97 13.03
C PRO A 131 -3.82 20.76 12.88
N ARG A 132 -3.25 21.26 13.99
CA ARG A 132 -2.04 22.11 14.03
C ARG A 132 -0.80 21.37 14.48
N THR A 133 -0.92 20.16 15.04
CA THR A 133 0.22 19.37 15.47
C THR A 133 0.01 17.89 15.18
N TYR A 134 1.07 17.21 14.76
CA TYR A 134 1.06 15.76 14.66
C TYR A 134 1.04 15.13 16.07
N GLU A 135 0.42 13.97 16.23
CA GLU A 135 0.24 13.25 17.49
C GLU A 135 0.46 11.74 17.27
N GLY A 136 1.71 11.27 17.25
CA GLY A 136 2.00 9.85 17.04
C GLY A 136 3.42 9.44 17.46
N ALA A 137 3.78 8.19 17.19
CA ALA A 137 5.11 7.67 17.57
C ALA A 137 6.28 8.50 17.00
N GLN A 138 6.06 9.10 15.82
CA GLN A 138 7.03 9.87 15.03
C GLN A 138 7.29 11.30 15.57
N ASN A 139 6.57 11.77 16.59
CA ASN A 139 6.92 13.00 17.33
C ASN A 139 7.07 12.78 18.85
N SER A 140 7.17 11.52 19.29
CA SER A 140 7.28 11.16 20.71
C SER A 140 8.59 11.55 21.42
N GLY A 141 9.62 12.01 20.69
CA GLY A 141 10.99 12.20 21.22
C GLY A 141 11.76 10.91 21.54
N LEU A 142 11.17 9.73 21.39
CA LEU A 142 11.83 8.46 21.70
C LEU A 142 12.71 8.01 20.51
N PRO A 143 14.02 7.76 20.68
CA PRO A 143 14.90 7.35 19.58
C PRO A 143 14.58 5.96 19.01
N LEU A 144 13.57 5.28 19.58
CA LEU A 144 13.05 4.01 19.12
C LEU A 144 12.35 4.13 17.78
N TYR A 145 11.64 5.23 17.51
CA TYR A 145 10.82 5.43 16.30
C TYR A 145 11.49 6.40 15.32
N TRP A 146 11.00 6.43 14.09
CA TRP A 146 11.47 7.38 13.07
C TRP A 146 10.85 8.76 13.29
N HIS A 147 11.67 9.80 13.44
CA HIS A 147 11.21 11.19 13.63
C HIS A 147 11.56 12.06 12.42
N PRO A 148 10.75 12.07 11.35
CA PRO A 148 11.10 12.73 10.09
C PRO A 148 11.39 14.23 10.23
N GLY A 149 10.70 14.93 11.13
CA GLY A 149 10.82 16.39 11.29
C GLY A 149 11.82 16.86 12.36
N ASP A 150 12.50 15.95 13.06
CA ASP A 150 13.46 16.31 14.11
C ASP A 150 14.91 16.12 13.63
N PRO A 151 15.64 17.22 13.31
CA PRO A 151 17.03 17.16 12.86
C PRO A 151 18.03 16.87 13.99
N HIS A 152 17.63 17.05 15.26
CA HIS A 152 18.50 16.87 16.42
C HIS A 152 18.44 15.45 16.97
N LEU A 153 17.33 14.74 16.74
CA LEU A 153 17.17 13.35 17.16
C LEU A 153 17.73 12.36 16.11
N ARG A 154 18.85 11.71 16.46
CA ARG A 154 19.43 10.62 15.66
C ARG A 154 18.83 9.26 16.04
N ASP A 155 17.60 9.04 15.60
CA ASP A 155 16.84 7.81 15.91
C ASP A 155 17.37 6.53 15.22
N LEU A 156 16.79 5.38 15.60
CA LEU A 156 17.18 4.07 15.07
C LEU A 156 16.97 3.93 13.55
N ASP A 157 15.94 4.55 12.98
CA ASP A 157 15.60 4.41 11.58
C ASP A 157 16.43 5.35 10.70
N LYS A 158 16.69 6.58 11.14
CA LYS A 158 17.67 7.49 10.49
C LYS A 158 19.06 6.88 10.43
N ARG A 159 19.50 6.18 11.48
CA ARG A 159 20.77 5.42 11.48
C ARG A 159 20.81 4.31 10.42
N ARG A 160 19.64 3.86 9.95
CA ARG A 160 19.48 2.85 8.89
C ARG A 160 19.17 3.47 7.52
N GLY A 161 19.22 4.80 7.41
CA GLY A 161 19.10 5.54 6.16
C GLY A 161 17.70 6.07 5.86
N LEU A 162 16.76 6.09 6.82
CA LEU A 162 15.52 6.85 6.62
C LEU A 162 15.80 8.36 6.60
N PRO A 163 15.06 9.12 5.77
CA PRO A 163 15.33 10.53 5.57
C PRO A 163 14.87 11.39 6.76
N LEU A 164 15.48 12.57 6.85
CA LEU A 164 14.88 13.75 7.43
C LEU A 164 13.97 14.39 6.35
N ILE A 165 12.78 14.83 6.73
CA ILE A 165 11.80 15.47 5.83
C ILE A 165 11.66 16.94 6.21
#